data_AF-A0A392S116-F1
#
_entry.id   AF-A0A392S116-F1
#
_cell.length_a   1.000
_cell.length_b   1.000
_cell.length_c   1.000
_cell.angle_alpha   90.00
_cell.angle_beta   90.00
_cell.angle_gamma   90.00
#
_symmetry.space_group_name_H-M   'P 1'
#
loop_
_entity.id
_entity.type
_entity.pdbx_description
1 polymer ?
#
loop_
_entity_poly.entity_id
_entity_poly.type
_entity_poly.pdbx_seq_one_letter_code
_entity_poly.pdbx_strand_id
1 'polypeptide(L)' 'IISSVGLDKKLYTYDAASRRPTSCISYEAPFSCLAFRDDGWMLATGTSNGRVAFYDVRGKPQPFRVLHAYGSSE' A
#
# COMPACT_ATOMS: atom_id res chain seq x y z
N ILE A 1 0.69 -13.76 -2.26
CA ILE A 1 0.41 -12.47 -2.95
C ILE A 1 1.73 -11.76 -3.13
N ILE A 2 1.97 -11.19 -4.30
CA ILE A 2 3.09 -10.27 -4.55
C ILE A 2 2.51 -8.87 -4.62
N SER A 3 3.15 -7.90 -3.96
CA SER A 3 2.78 -6.49 -4.07
C SER A 3 3.95 -5.66 -4.56
N SER A 4 3.66 -4.67 -5.38
CA SER A 4 4.63 -3.66 -5.81
C SER A 4 4.03 -2.27 -5.72
N VAL A 5 4.88 -1.30 -5.43
CA VAL A 5 4.52 0.13 -5.38
C VAL A 5 5.58 0.95 -6.11
N GLY A 6 5.25 2.15 -6.55
CA GLY A 6 6.23 3.01 -7.21
C GLY A 6 5.80 4.46 -7.45
N LEU A 7 6.60 5.11 -8.31
CA LEU A 7 6.45 6.53 -8.67
C LEU A 7 5.22 6.84 -9.51
N ASP A 8 4.61 5.83 -10.11
CA ASP A 8 3.34 5.92 -10.84
C ASP A 8 2.13 6.08 -9.90
N LYS A 9 2.37 6.19 -8.58
CA LYS A 9 1.38 6.38 -7.52
C LYS A 9 0.41 5.22 -7.41
N LYS A 10 0.83 4.03 -7.82
CA LYS A 10 0.01 2.82 -7.78
C LYS A 10 0.59 1.78 -6.85
N LEU A 11 -0.32 1.09 -6.16
CA LEU A 11 -0.08 -0.16 -5.47
C LEU A 11 -0.71 -1.27 -6.31
N TYR A 12 0.12 -2.18 -6.79
CA TYR A 12 -0.31 -3.37 -7.52
C TYR A 12 -0.27 -4.58 -6.59
N THR A 13 -1.26 -5.45 -6.72
CA THR A 13 -1.22 -6.79 -6.13
C THR A 13 -1.37 -7.84 -7.22
N TYR A 14 -0.67 -8.96 -7.04
CA TYR A 14 -0.67 -10.08 -7.96
C TYR A 14 -0.87 -11.38 -7.18
N ASP A 15 -1.68 -12.27 -7.74
CA ASP A 15 -1.67 -13.67 -7.35
C ASP A 15 -0.53 -14.39 -8.07
N ALA A 16 0.47 -14.82 -7.29
CA ALA A 16 1.64 -15.52 -7.80
C ALA A 16 1.30 -16.91 -8.36
N ALA A 17 0.26 -17.57 -7.85
CA ALA A 17 -0.14 -18.89 -8.29
C ALA A 17 -0.78 -18.82 -9.68
N SER A 18 -1.77 -17.94 -9.88
CA SER A 18 -2.43 -17.77 -11.18
C SER A 18 -1.69 -16.84 -12.15
N ARG A 19 -0.64 -16.14 -11.70
CA ARG A 19 0.10 -15.12 -12.46
C ARG A 19 -0.80 -14.00 -13.01
N ARG A 20 -1.82 -13.62 -12.24
CA ARG A 20 -2.79 -12.58 -12.63
C ARG A 20 -2.73 -11.38 -11.68
N PRO A 21 -2.93 -10.15 -12.18
CA PRO A 21 -3.15 -9.00 -11.32
C PRO A 21 -4.45 -9.17 -10.55
N THR A 22 -4.42 -8.93 -9.24
CA THR A 22 -5.58 -9.00 -8.35
C THR A 22 -6.17 -7.63 -8.08
N SER A 23 -5.34 -6.59 -7.96
CA SER A 23 -5.82 -5.21 -7.80
C SER A 23 -4.77 -4.18 -8.22
N CYS A 24 -5.25 -2.98 -8.53
CA CYS A 24 -4.45 -1.78 -8.77
C CYS A 24 -5.12 -0.62 -8.03
N ILE A 25 -4.42 -0.04 -7.06
CA ILE A 25 -4.92 1.05 -6.22
C ILE A 25 -4.12 2.30 -6.53
N SER A 26 -4.79 3.36 -6.96
CA SER A 26 -4.17 4.66 -7.17
C SER A 26 -4.15 5.48 -5.87
N TYR A 27 -3.12 6.29 -5.69
CA TYR A 27 -2.99 7.23 -4.57
C TYR A 27 -2.56 8.62 -5.05
N GLU A 28 -2.70 9.62 -4.19
CA GLU A 28 -2.41 11.02 -4.55
C GLU A 28 -0.90 11.31 -4.68
N ALA A 29 -0.07 10.52 -4.01
CA ALA A 29 1.39 10.67 -3.95
C ALA A 29 2.13 9.37 -4.33
N PRO A 30 3.36 9.47 -4.87
CA PRO A 30 4.24 8.33 -5.08
C PRO A 30 4.44 7.49 -3.82
N PHE A 31 4.48 6.19 -4.00
CA PHE A 31 4.90 5.28 -2.94
C PHE A 31 6.42 5.10 -2.97
N SER A 32 7.03 5.06 -1.79
CA SER A 32 8.48 4.87 -1.62
C SER A 32 8.84 3.54 -0.98
N CYS A 33 7.92 2.92 -0.25
CA CYS A 33 8.15 1.64 0.43
C CYS A 33 6.84 0.89 0.69
N LEU A 34 6.96 -0.41 0.92
CA LEU A 34 5.89 -1.29 1.38
C LEU A 34 6.43 -2.33 2.36
N ALA A 35 5.58 -2.82 3.27
CA ALA A 35 5.90 -3.92 4.16
C ALA A 35 4.63 -4.71 4.52
N PHE A 36 4.71 -6.03 4.44
CA PHE A 36 3.68 -6.92 4.97
C PHE A 36 3.89 -7.16 6.46
N ARG A 37 2.79 -7.31 7.20
CA ARG A 37 2.80 -7.96 8.51
C ARG A 37 3.03 -9.45 8.33
N ASP A 38 3.60 -10.12 9.35
CA ASP A 38 3.94 -11.54 9.32
C ASP A 38 2.76 -12.47 8.98
N ASP A 39 1.52 -12.06 9.31
CA ASP A 39 0.31 -12.81 8.95
C ASP A 39 -0.06 -12.71 7.46
N GLY A 40 0.61 -11.84 6.70
CA GLY A 40 0.40 -11.62 5.28
C GLY A 40 -0.92 -10.92 4.93
N TRP A 41 -1.71 -10.50 5.93
CA TRP A 41 -3.04 -9.94 5.71
C TRP A 41 -3.04 -8.42 5.71
N MET A 42 -2.08 -7.83 6.43
CA MET A 42 -1.94 -6.38 6.52
C MET A 42 -0.73 -5.92 5.71
N LEU A 43 -0.96 -4.91 4.87
CA LEU A 43 0.08 -4.24 4.10
C LEU A 43 0.17 -2.78 4.55
N ALA A 44 1.37 -2.35 4.93
CA ALA A 44 1.70 -0.95 5.15
C ALA A 44 2.43 -0.40 3.92
N THR A 45 2.08 0.81 3.50
CA THR A 45 2.79 1.53 2.43
C THR A 45 3.16 2.92 2.89
N GLY A 46 4.38 3.36 2.59
CA GLY A 46 4.82 4.73 2.80
C GLY A 46 4.83 5.51 1.49
N THR A 47 4.45 6.78 1.56
CA THR A 47 4.46 7.69 0.41
C THR A 47 5.53 8.76 0.57
N SER A 48 5.89 9.40 -0.55
CA SER A 48 6.88 10.49 -0.57
C SER A 48 6.40 11.76 0.16
N ASN A 49 5.09 11.91 0.40
CA ASN A 49 4.53 13.03 1.18
C ASN A 49 4.34 12.69 2.67
N GLY A 50 4.96 11.61 3.16
CA GLY A 50 4.94 11.25 4.57
C GLY A 50 3.61 10.66 5.05
N ARG A 51 2.76 10.17 4.15
CA ARG A 51 1.58 9.37 4.53
C ARG A 51 1.99 7.91 4.69
N VAL A 52 1.44 7.26 5.71
CA VAL A 52 1.53 5.82 5.90
C VAL A 52 0.12 5.25 5.83
N ALA A 53 -0.17 4.45 4.80
CA ALA A 53 -1.47 3.85 4.58
C ALA A 53 -1.43 2.34 4.87
N PHE A 54 -2.49 1.83 5.51
CA PHE A 54 -2.63 0.43 5.88
C PHE A 54 -3.81 -0.19 5.16
N TYR A 55 -3.61 -1.37 4.58
CA TYR A 55 -4.57 -2.10 3.77
C TYR A 55 -4.77 -3.52 4.32
N ASP A 56 -6.00 -4.02 4.27
CA ASP A 56 -6.26 -5.46 4.38
C ASP A 56 -6.28 -6.04 2.96
N VAL A 57 -5.33 -6.92 2.64
CA VAL A 57 -5.17 -7.46 1.28
C VAL A 57 -6.27 -8.44 0.87
N ARG A 58 -7.09 -8.90 1.83
CA ARG A 58 -8.25 -9.75 1.59
C ARG A 58 -9.53 -8.93 1.39
N GLY A 59 -9.47 -7.65 1.78
CA GLY A 59 -10.60 -6.75 1.80
C GLY A 59 -10.72 -5.92 0.53
N LYS A 60 -11.43 -4.79 0.68
CA LYS A 60 -11.62 -3.83 -0.40
C LYS A 60 -10.31 -3.11 -0.74
N PRO A 61 -10.15 -2.61 -1.98
CA PRO A 61 -8.97 -1.88 -2.45
C PRO A 61 -8.90 -0.44 -1.88
N GLN A 62 -9.00 -0.29 -0.57
CA GLN A 62 -9.02 0.99 0.14
C GLN A 62 -8.31 0.86 1.49
N PRO A 63 -7.55 1.88 1.92
CA PRO A 63 -6.87 1.83 3.20
C PRO A 63 -7.89 1.85 4.34
N PHE A 64 -7.70 1.03 5.37
CA PHE A 64 -8.50 1.07 6.59
C PHE A 64 -7.93 2.05 7.62
N ARG A 65 -6.68 2.49 7.44
CA ARG A 65 -6.04 3.52 8.26
C ARG A 65 -5.02 4.30 7.44
N VAL A 66 -4.96 5.61 7.64
CA VAL A 66 -3.92 6.49 7.08
C VAL A 66 -3.36 7.36 8.20
N LEU A 67 -2.04 7.41 8.32
CA LEU A 67 -1.30 8.20 9.30
C LEU A 67 -0.42 9.24 8.60
N HIS A 68 -0.15 10.33 9.31
CA HIS A 68 0.98 11.22 9.00
C HIS A 68 2.20 10.74 9.77
N ALA A 69 3.33 10.59 9.10
CA ALA A 69 4.58 10.15 9.72
C ALA A 69 5.17 11.19 10.69
N TYR A 70 4.75 12.45 10.56
CA TYR A 70 5.18 13.58 11.38
C TYR A 70 3.97 14.44 11.78
N GLY A 71 4.00 15.00 12.99
CA GLY A 71 3.06 16.05 13.40
C GLY A 71 3.33 17.34 12.63
N SER A 72 2.30 18.15 12.39
CA SER A 72 2.52 19.50 11.87
C SER A 72 3.46 20.23 12.82
N SER A 73 4.55 20.77 12.29
CA SER A 73 5.33 21.78 13.00
C SER A 73 4.40 22.99 13.17
N GLU A 74 3.89 23.20 14.38
CA GLU A 74 3.41 24.53 14.80
C GLU A 74 4.63 25.41 15.11
#